data_AF-A0A605MLP8-F1
#
_entry.id   AF-A0A605MLP8-F1
#
_cell.length_a   1.000
_cell.length_b   1.000
_cell.length_c   1.000
_cell.angle_alpha   90.00
_cell.angle_beta   90.00
_cell.angle_gamma   90.00
#
_symmetry.space_group_name_H-M   'P 1'
#
loop_
_entity.id
_entity.type
_entity.pdbx_description
1 polymer ?
#
loop_
_entity_poly.entity_id
_entity_poly.type
_entity_poly.pdbx_seq_one_letter_code
_entity_poly.pdbx_strand_id
1 'polypeptide(L)'
;MNLLEKIALVGQRMKSEQISLKESLMASSRVSVSDDSVDGVDRLIYNHCLNKKNLSDFFGKSRVTFNKILSDLEEKELVGAPIYQNKNHLYTRWDVQKIMDALGYPKYRDHYFSRAIVTQNHKGGTGKSTTSVALAVAAALDLQLNARVLMIEWDP
;
A
#
# COMPACT_ATOMS: atom_id res chain seq x y z
N MET A 1 7.67 48.30 -9.53
CA MET A 1 7.69 47.00 -8.83
C MET A 1 9.13 46.68 -8.47
N ASN A 2 9.45 46.69 -7.17
CA ASN A 2 10.78 46.45 -6.61
C ASN A 2 11.17 44.96 -6.81
N LEU A 3 12.47 44.66 -6.85
CA LEU A 3 13.00 43.30 -6.96
C LEU A 3 12.44 42.37 -5.85
N LEU A 4 12.32 42.89 -4.63
CA LEU A 4 11.73 42.17 -3.49
C LEU A 4 10.27 41.78 -3.73
N GLU A 5 9.49 42.67 -4.35
CA GLU A 5 8.08 42.39 -4.69
C GLU A 5 7.97 41.34 -5.80
N LYS A 6 8.89 41.35 -6.77
CA LYS A 6 8.95 40.31 -7.82
C LYS A 6 9.28 38.94 -7.23
N ILE A 7 10.24 38.85 -6.31
CA ILE A 7 10.60 37.60 -5.63
C ILE A 7 9.42 37.08 -4.79
N ALA A 8 8.75 37.96 -4.05
CA ALA A 8 7.56 37.60 -3.28
C ALA A 8 6.41 37.08 -4.18
N LEU A 9 6.20 37.73 -5.33
CA LEU A 9 5.20 37.30 -6.31
C LEU A 9 5.53 35.91 -6.89
N VAL A 10 6.81 35.64 -7.19
CA VAL A 10 7.25 34.32 -7.66
C VAL A 10 7.02 33.25 -6.58
N GLY A 11 7.37 33.54 -5.32
CA GLY A 11 7.12 32.61 -4.21
C GLY A 11 5.63 32.32 -4.00
N GLN A 12 4.76 33.33 -4.13
CA GLN A 12 3.31 33.13 -4.06
C GLN A 12 2.79 32.26 -5.21
N ARG A 13 3.26 32.50 -6.44
CA ARG A 13 2.88 31.68 -7.60
C ARG A 13 3.34 30.22 -7.48
N MET A 14 4.59 30.01 -7.07
CA MET A 14 5.12 28.66 -6.84
C MET A 14 4.28 27.89 -5.81
N LYS A 15 3.86 28.56 -4.73
CA LYS A 15 3.01 27.95 -3.70
C LYS A 15 1.61 27.60 -4.22
N SER A 16 1.00 28.48 -5.02
CA SER A 16 -0.33 28.21 -5.60
C SER A 16 -0.28 27.08 -6.64
N GLU A 17 0.75 27.05 -7.48
CA GLU A 17 0.92 26.02 -8.52
C GLU A 17 1.28 24.66 -7.91
N GLN A 18 2.06 24.62 -6.83
CA GLN A 18 2.39 23.39 -6.11
C GLN A 18 1.16 22.65 -5.57
N ILE A 19 0.14 23.39 -5.11
CA ILE A 19 -1.13 22.80 -4.64
C ILE A 19 -1.86 22.13 -5.81
N SER A 20 -1.93 22.80 -6.97
CA SER A 20 -2.57 22.27 -8.18
C SER A 20 -1.88 21.01 -8.71
N LEU A 21 -0.54 20.95 -8.66
CA LEU A 21 0.21 19.76 -9.04
C LEU A 21 -0.07 18.58 -8.09
N LYS A 22 -0.14 18.83 -6.78
CA LYS A 22 -0.46 17.80 -5.78
C LYS A 22 -1.84 17.21 -6.04
N GLU A 23 -2.84 18.05 -6.27
CA GLU A 23 -4.21 17.62 -6.60
C GLU A 23 -4.25 16.78 -7.88
N SER A 24 -3.53 17.22 -8.93
CA SER A 24 -3.42 16.49 -10.20
C SER A 24 -2.77 15.12 -10.02
N LEU A 25 -1.73 15.01 -9.19
CA LEU A 25 -1.07 13.75 -8.88
C LEU A 25 -1.99 12.80 -8.11
N MET A 26 -2.73 13.30 -7.10
CA MET A 26 -3.70 12.49 -6.35
C MET A 26 -4.86 12.01 -7.22
N ALA A 27 -5.30 12.79 -8.20
CA ALA A 27 -6.30 12.36 -9.18
C ALA A 27 -5.74 11.27 -10.11
N SER A 28 -4.49 11.40 -10.57
CA SER A 28 -3.85 10.42 -11.45
C SER A 28 -3.52 9.09 -10.78
N SER A 29 -3.38 9.08 -9.45
CA SER A 29 -3.06 7.89 -8.67
C SER A 29 -4.29 7.07 -8.27
N ARG A 30 -5.51 7.51 -8.62
CA ARG A 30 -6.76 6.81 -8.31
C ARG A 30 -7.25 5.96 -9.49
N VAL A 31 -7.75 4.77 -9.16
CA VAL A 31 -8.39 3.84 -10.09
C VAL A 31 -9.89 3.83 -9.79
N SER A 32 -10.70 4.14 -10.80
CA SER A 32 -12.14 3.98 -10.71
C SER A 32 -12.49 2.50 -10.60
N VAL A 33 -13.29 2.15 -9.61
CA VAL A 33 -13.81 0.80 -9.38
C VAL A 33 -15.32 0.81 -9.60
N SER A 34 -15.92 -0.35 -9.87
CA SER A 34 -17.37 -0.46 -10.07
C SER A 34 -18.16 -0.47 -8.74
N ASP A 35 -17.48 -0.17 -7.64
CA ASP A 35 -18.07 -0.15 -6.31
C ASP A 35 -18.69 1.22 -6.08
N ASP A 36 -20.02 1.28 -5.98
CA ASP A 36 -20.76 2.54 -5.80
C ASP A 36 -20.47 3.21 -4.44
N SER A 37 -19.84 2.49 -3.50
CA SER A 37 -19.50 3.00 -2.16
C SER A 37 -18.11 3.62 -2.08
N VAL A 38 -17.27 3.46 -3.10
CA VAL A 38 -15.87 3.92 -3.09
C VAL A 38 -15.59 4.83 -4.29
N ASP A 39 -15.22 6.08 -4.02
CA ASP A 39 -14.86 7.10 -5.03
C ASP A 39 -13.45 6.88 -5.61
N GLY A 40 -13.23 5.65 -6.09
CA GLY A 40 -11.95 5.14 -6.57
C GLY A 40 -10.99 4.71 -5.47
N VAL A 41 -10.11 3.77 -5.82
CA VAL A 41 -9.10 3.21 -4.93
C VAL A 41 -7.74 3.69 -5.38
N ASP A 42 -6.83 3.98 -4.44
CA ASP A 42 -5.43 4.26 -4.80
C ASP A 42 -4.86 3.08 -5.60
N ARG A 43 -4.19 3.38 -6.71
CA ARG A 43 -3.68 2.40 -7.67
C ARG A 43 -2.74 1.39 -7.01
N LEU A 44 -1.94 1.80 -6.02
CA LEU A 44 -1.06 0.88 -5.30
C LEU A 44 -1.88 -0.10 -4.46
N ILE A 45 -2.89 0.37 -3.75
CA ILE A 45 -3.79 -0.49 -2.96
C ILE A 45 -4.49 -1.47 -3.90
N TYR A 46 -5.07 -0.96 -4.99
CA TYR A 46 -5.79 -1.75 -5.98
C TYR A 46 -4.91 -2.83 -6.62
N ASN A 47 -3.69 -2.49 -7.05
CA ASN A 47 -2.75 -3.42 -7.69
C ASN A 47 -2.32 -4.57 -6.76
N HIS A 48 -2.40 -4.37 -5.43
CA HIS A 48 -2.01 -5.35 -4.43
C HIS A 48 -3.20 -5.99 -3.72
N CYS A 49 -4.44 -5.72 -4.17
CA CYS A 49 -5.60 -6.46 -3.73
C CYS A 49 -5.55 -7.91 -4.23
N LEU A 50 -6.09 -8.83 -3.41
CA LEU A 50 -6.22 -10.23 -3.78
C LEU A 50 -7.68 -10.60 -3.94
N ASN A 51 -7.97 -11.41 -4.96
CA ASN A 51 -9.29 -12.00 -5.13
C ASN A 51 -9.42 -13.31 -4.33
N LYS A 52 -10.65 -13.82 -4.19
CA LYS A 52 -10.93 -15.07 -3.45
C LYS A 52 -10.12 -16.27 -3.94
N LYS A 53 -9.83 -16.35 -5.25
CA LYS A 53 -9.01 -17.43 -5.84
C LYS A 53 -7.57 -17.33 -5.33
N ASN A 54 -6.93 -16.18 -5.50
CA ASN A 54 -5.54 -15.95 -5.10
C ASN A 54 -5.36 -16.12 -3.58
N LEU A 55 -6.34 -15.70 -2.79
CA LEU A 55 -6.35 -15.95 -1.34
C LEU A 55 -6.43 -17.44 -1.03
N SER A 56 -7.38 -18.16 -1.63
CA SER A 56 -7.53 -19.61 -1.45
C SER A 56 -6.23 -20.35 -1.77
N ASP A 57 -5.58 -19.98 -2.87
CA ASP A 57 -4.31 -20.54 -3.32
C ASP A 57 -3.18 -20.20 -2.32
N PHE A 58 -3.10 -18.95 -1.85
CA PHE A 58 -2.12 -18.50 -0.85
C PHE A 58 -2.25 -19.25 0.50
N PHE A 59 -3.48 -19.42 0.99
CA PHE A 59 -3.74 -20.14 2.24
C PHE A 59 -3.67 -21.67 2.09
N GLY A 60 -3.45 -22.19 0.87
CA GLY A 60 -3.37 -23.62 0.61
C GLY A 60 -4.67 -24.37 0.93
N LYS A 61 -5.81 -23.69 0.86
CA LYS A 61 -7.13 -24.28 1.17
C LYS A 61 -7.95 -24.46 -0.10
N SER A 62 -8.86 -25.43 -0.08
CA SER A 62 -9.85 -25.54 -1.15
C SER A 62 -10.74 -24.28 -1.18
N ARG A 63 -11.21 -23.89 -2.37
CA ARG A 63 -12.06 -22.70 -2.51
C ARG A 63 -13.33 -22.76 -1.67
N VAL A 64 -13.92 -23.95 -1.55
CA VAL A 64 -15.13 -24.17 -0.74
C VAL A 64 -14.84 -23.93 0.74
N THR A 65 -13.73 -24.49 1.25
CA THR A 65 -13.32 -24.30 2.65
C THR A 65 -12.96 -22.84 2.92
N PHE A 66 -12.19 -22.22 2.04
CA PHE A 66 -11.76 -20.84 2.22
C PHE A 66 -12.93 -19.86 2.17
N ASN A 67 -13.91 -20.07 1.29
CA ASN A 67 -15.11 -19.22 1.24
C ASN A 67 -15.92 -19.30 2.53
N LYS A 68 -16.05 -20.48 3.16
CA LYS A 68 -16.73 -20.60 4.46
C LYS A 68 -16.01 -19.80 5.55
N ILE A 69 -14.70 -19.97 5.64
CA ILE A 69 -13.86 -19.22 6.59
C ILE A 69 -14.02 -17.71 6.36
N LEU A 70 -13.99 -17.27 5.10
CA LEU A 70 -14.10 -15.87 4.76
C LEU A 70 -15.46 -15.29 5.13
N SER A 71 -16.55 -16.02 4.86
CA SER A 71 -17.89 -15.64 5.30
C SER A 71 -18.00 -15.56 6.82
N ASP A 72 -17.45 -16.52 7.56
CA ASP A 72 -17.44 -16.48 9.03
C ASP A 72 -16.65 -15.26 9.57
N LEU A 73 -15.58 -14.83 8.87
CA LEU A 73 -14.79 -13.66 9.25
C LEU A 73 -15.49 -12.34 8.89
N GLU A 74 -16.21 -12.30 7.77
CA GLU A 74 -17.06 -11.18 7.36
C GLU A 74 -18.24 -11.02 8.34
N GLU A 75 -18.91 -12.11 8.73
CA GLU A 75 -20.00 -12.11 9.72
C GLU A 75 -19.56 -11.63 11.11
N LYS A 76 -18.31 -11.92 11.49
CA LYS A 76 -17.71 -11.45 12.75
C LYS A 76 -17.15 -10.03 12.67
N GLU A 77 -17.31 -9.35 11.54
CA GLU A 77 -16.77 -8.01 11.26
C GLU A 77 -15.24 -7.91 11.44
N LEU A 78 -14.54 -9.05 11.35
CA LEU A 78 -13.07 -9.09 11.45
C LEU A 78 -12.41 -8.65 10.15
N VAL A 79 -13.11 -8.79 9.02
CA VAL A 79 -12.65 -8.39 7.68
C VAL A 79 -13.66 -7.42 7.09
N GLY A 80 -13.19 -6.36 6.43
CA GLY A 80 -14.08 -5.38 5.81
C GLY A 80 -14.83 -5.97 4.61
N ALA A 81 -15.87 -5.26 4.16
CA ALA A 81 -16.52 -5.60 2.90
C ALA A 81 -15.49 -5.51 1.75
N PRO A 82 -15.46 -6.50 0.84
CA PRO A 82 -14.54 -6.46 -0.29
C PRO A 82 -14.89 -5.31 -1.24
N ILE A 83 -13.87 -4.78 -1.91
CA ILE A 83 -14.08 -3.83 -2.99
C ILE A 83 -14.61 -4.59 -4.20
N TYR A 84 -15.74 -4.16 -4.74
CA TYR A 84 -16.34 -4.80 -5.90
C TYR A 84 -15.75 -4.27 -7.20
N GLN A 85 -15.25 -5.18 -8.03
CA GLN A 85 -14.86 -4.86 -9.39
C GLN A 85 -15.46 -5.85 -10.39
N ASN A 86 -16.49 -5.42 -11.11
CA ASN A 86 -17.31 -6.26 -11.98
C ASN A 86 -17.85 -7.48 -11.21
N LYS A 87 -17.25 -8.66 -11.42
CA LYS A 87 -17.62 -9.92 -10.74
C LYS A 87 -16.60 -10.36 -9.68
N ASN A 88 -15.52 -9.60 -9.50
CA ASN A 88 -14.45 -9.92 -8.57
C ASN A 88 -14.64 -9.21 -7.24
N HIS A 89 -14.37 -9.94 -6.16
CA HIS A 89 -14.26 -9.42 -4.81
C HIS A 89 -12.78 -9.21 -4.52
N LEU A 90 -12.38 -7.96 -4.31
CA LEU A 90 -11.00 -7.58 -4.06
C LEU A 90 -10.81 -7.25 -2.58
N TYR A 91 -9.90 -7.98 -1.93
CA TYR A 91 -9.53 -7.76 -0.54
C TYR A 91 -8.23 -6.98 -0.49
N THR A 92 -8.22 -5.90 0.29
CA THR A 92 -7.04 -5.05 0.43
C THR A 92 -5.96 -5.76 1.24
N ARG A 93 -4.71 -5.28 1.18
CA ARG A 93 -3.62 -5.78 2.01
C ARG A 93 -3.97 -5.81 3.51
N TRP A 94 -4.74 -4.82 3.97
CA TRP A 94 -5.21 -4.74 5.35
C TRP A 94 -6.17 -5.88 5.70
N ASP A 95 -7.11 -6.18 4.81
CA ASP A 95 -8.03 -7.31 4.96
C ASP A 95 -7.28 -8.63 5.01
N VAL A 96 -6.30 -8.81 4.11
CA VAL A 96 -5.47 -10.02 4.09
C VAL A 96 -4.70 -10.17 5.40
N GLN A 97 -4.15 -9.08 5.96
CA GLN A 97 -3.47 -9.13 7.25
C GLN A 97 -4.42 -9.54 8.38
N LYS A 98 -5.65 -9.03 8.41
CA LYS A 98 -6.65 -9.43 9.42
C LYS A 98 -7.03 -10.91 9.28
N ILE A 99 -7.16 -11.42 8.06
CA ILE A 99 -7.39 -12.85 7.80
C ILE A 99 -6.21 -13.68 8.31
N MET A 100 -4.97 -13.28 8.00
CA MET A 100 -3.77 -13.97 8.50
C MET A 100 -3.73 -14.01 10.02
N ASP A 101 -4.03 -12.89 10.67
CA ASP A 101 -4.07 -12.78 12.13
C ASP A 101 -5.15 -13.69 12.73
N ALA A 102 -6.35 -13.71 12.14
CA ALA A 102 -7.46 -14.57 12.60
C ALA A 102 -7.18 -16.07 12.39
N LEU A 103 -6.40 -16.42 11.37
CA LEU A 103 -5.97 -17.79 11.09
C LEU A 103 -4.69 -18.18 11.85
N GLY A 104 -4.12 -17.29 12.66
CA GLY A 104 -2.92 -17.56 13.45
C GLY A 104 -1.65 -17.74 12.61
N TYR A 105 -1.56 -17.08 11.46
CA TYR A 105 -0.33 -17.13 10.64
C TYR A 105 0.84 -16.47 11.39
N PRO A 106 2.04 -17.05 11.31
CA PRO A 106 3.20 -16.48 11.96
C PRO A 106 3.54 -15.11 11.37
N LYS A 107 3.98 -14.21 12.23
CA LYS A 107 4.52 -12.89 11.88
C LYS A 107 6.03 -12.96 11.89
N TYR A 108 6.68 -12.07 11.13
CA TYR A 108 8.15 -11.98 11.14
C TYR A 108 8.73 -11.91 12.56
N ARG A 109 8.10 -11.12 13.44
CA ARG A 109 8.51 -10.90 14.83
C ARG A 109 8.42 -12.14 15.72
N ASP A 110 7.68 -13.17 15.30
CA ASP A 110 7.53 -14.41 16.08
C ASP A 110 8.78 -15.30 15.93
N HIS A 111 9.57 -15.08 14.88
CA HIS A 111 10.78 -15.85 14.57
C HIS A 111 12.06 -15.02 14.56
N TYR A 112 11.95 -13.70 14.37
CA TYR A 112 13.09 -12.84 14.13
C TYR A 112 13.00 -11.51 14.89
N PHE A 113 14.16 -10.96 15.24
CA PHE A 113 14.28 -9.61 15.77
C PHE A 113 14.29 -8.56 14.65
N SER A 114 13.91 -7.33 14.99
CA SER A 114 14.01 -6.17 14.09
C SER A 114 15.44 -5.98 13.58
N ARG A 115 15.58 -5.68 12.29
CA ARG A 115 16.88 -5.41 11.66
C ARG A 115 16.88 -4.03 11.00
N ALA A 116 17.92 -3.25 11.28
CA ALA A 116 18.19 -2.01 10.57
C ALA A 116 19.07 -2.30 9.36
N ILE A 117 18.67 -1.80 8.19
CA ILE A 117 19.42 -1.92 6.94
C ILE A 117 19.74 -0.52 6.45
N VAL A 118 21.01 -0.25 6.17
CA VAL A 118 21.48 1.04 5.67
C VAL A 118 22.00 0.86 4.25
N THR A 119 21.37 1.54 3.30
CA THR A 119 21.82 1.57 1.91
C THR A 119 22.82 2.69 1.73
N GLN A 120 24.12 2.37 1.65
CA GLN A 120 25.19 3.35 1.55
C GLN A 120 25.87 3.35 0.19
N ASN A 121 26.10 4.54 -0.36
CA ASN A 121 26.97 4.77 -1.50
C ASN A 121 27.39 6.26 -1.56
N HIS A 122 28.70 6.52 -1.60
CA HIS A 122 29.24 7.88 -1.67
C HIS A 122 29.06 8.54 -3.05
N LYS A 123 28.80 7.76 -4.10
CA LYS A 123 28.53 8.28 -5.43
C LYS A 123 27.04 8.62 -5.61
N GLY A 124 26.77 9.83 -6.11
CA GLY A 124 25.42 10.27 -6.52
C GLY A 124 24.89 9.49 -7.73
N GLY A 125 23.57 9.40 -7.86
CA GLY A 125 22.93 8.76 -9.03
C GLY A 125 23.09 7.23 -9.11
N THR A 126 23.45 6.58 -8.01
CA THR A 126 23.66 5.11 -7.93
C THR A 126 22.40 4.33 -7.56
N GLY A 127 21.24 5.01 -7.48
CA GLY A 127 19.97 4.38 -7.18
C GLY A 127 19.69 4.09 -5.70
N LYS A 128 20.46 4.65 -4.76
CA LYS A 128 20.29 4.43 -3.31
C LYS A 128 18.83 4.53 -2.83
N SER A 129 18.20 5.69 -3.00
CA SER A 129 16.83 5.92 -2.54
C SER A 129 15.85 5.00 -3.27
N THR A 130 16.01 4.82 -4.58
CA THR A 130 15.18 3.88 -5.37
C THR A 130 15.28 2.44 -4.86
N THR A 131 16.50 1.97 -4.58
CA THR A 131 16.73 0.61 -4.05
C THR A 131 16.16 0.47 -2.64
N SER A 132 16.36 1.44 -1.74
CA SER A 132 15.80 1.41 -0.38
C SER A 132 14.28 1.35 -0.41
N VAL A 133 13.64 2.21 -1.22
CA VAL A 133 12.18 2.25 -1.36
C VAL A 133 11.66 0.95 -1.96
N ALA A 134 12.27 0.46 -3.05
CA ALA A 134 11.83 -0.76 -3.71
C ALA A 134 11.94 -1.98 -2.79
N LEU A 135 13.06 -2.10 -2.06
CA LEU A 135 13.25 -3.17 -1.10
C LEU A 135 12.24 -3.09 0.05
N ALA A 136 12.00 -1.88 0.58
CA ALA A 136 11.04 -1.67 1.65
C ALA A 136 9.61 -2.03 1.24
N VAL A 137 9.19 -1.59 0.04
CA VAL A 137 7.87 -1.89 -0.52
C VAL A 137 7.72 -3.39 -0.79
N ALA A 138 8.72 -4.03 -1.42
CA ALA A 138 8.69 -5.46 -1.68
C ALA A 138 8.57 -6.27 -0.37
N ALA A 139 9.37 -5.93 0.64
CA ALA A 139 9.34 -6.60 1.94
C ALA A 139 8.02 -6.37 2.70
N ALA A 140 7.40 -5.19 2.57
CA ALA A 140 6.11 -4.90 3.20
C ALA A 140 4.93 -5.61 2.50
N LEU A 141 5.05 -5.87 1.20
CA LEU A 141 4.02 -6.55 0.41
C LEU A 141 4.17 -8.08 0.41
N ASP A 142 5.34 -8.59 0.78
CA ASP A 142 5.59 -10.02 0.89
C ASP A 142 4.79 -10.64 2.06
N LEU A 143 3.78 -11.41 1.67
CA LEU A 143 2.90 -12.15 2.55
C LEU A 143 3.58 -13.31 3.29
N GLN A 144 4.60 -13.91 2.70
CA GLN A 144 5.32 -15.01 3.33
C GLN A 144 6.25 -14.48 4.41
N LEU A 145 6.90 -13.35 4.15
CA LEU A 145 7.73 -12.67 5.14
C LEU A 145 6.89 -12.09 6.28
N ASN A 146 5.74 -11.48 5.97
CA ASN A 146 4.81 -10.90 6.94
C ASN A 146 5.52 -9.95 7.94
N ALA A 147 6.39 -9.09 7.41
CA ALA A 147 7.18 -8.14 8.17
C ALA A 147 6.53 -6.75 8.18
N ARG A 148 6.76 -6.01 9.27
CA ARG A 148 6.51 -4.58 9.31
C ARG A 148 7.77 -3.85 8.93
N VAL A 149 7.67 -2.99 7.94
CA VAL A 149 8.82 -2.26 7.39
C VAL A 149 8.66 -0.78 7.71
N LEU A 150 9.73 -0.16 8.19
CA LEU A 150 9.85 1.28 8.37
C LEU A 150 11.00 1.76 7.48
N MET A 151 10.72 2.76 6.65
CA MET A 151 11.73 3.45 5.87
C MET A 151 11.93 4.85 6.44
N ILE A 152 13.19 5.22 6.66
CA ILE A 152 13.57 6.52 7.20
C ILE A 152 14.45 7.19 6.14
N GLU A 153 13.96 8.28 5.54
CA GLU A 153 14.75 9.11 4.62
C GLU A 153 15.39 10.25 5.43
N TRP A 154 16.72 10.32 5.40
CA TRP A 154 17.50 11.40 6.02
C TRP A 154 18.08 12.39 5.00
N ASP A 155 17.82 12.18 3.71
CA ASP A 155 18.20 13.09 2.64
C ASP A 155 17.08 14.15 2.46
N PRO A 156 17.35 15.46 2.68
CA PRO A 156 16.36 16.54 2.56
C PRO A 156 15.89 16.81 1.12
#